data_AF-A0A7W7FX91-F1
#
_entry.id   AF-A0A7W7FX91-F1
#
_cell.length_a   1.000
_cell.length_b   1.000
_cell.length_c   1.000
_cell.angle_alpha   90.00
_cell.angle_beta   90.00
_cell.angle_gamma   90.00
#
_symmetry.space_group_name_H-M   'P 1'
#
loop_
_entity.id
_entity.type
_entity.pdbx_description
1 polymer ?
#
loop_
_entity_poly.entity_id
_entity_poly.type
_entity_poly.pdbx_seq_one_letter_code
_entity_poly.pdbx_strand_id
1 'polypeptide(L)'
;MSNPGTDRRLRLCVVQLDGLPHARTAESLWLPAEPLYEAGAGPGELSAAHLFSRAHPTVYNGIQELSTSATRSSLTELMSFLDRQSADVVVLPEYLVPLGCLATLREFSVGRVVVAGLGYVRTIEEAAELVALAESDWQAGNLVHRNVSVLIHDGSVHLVTKLSLADGENAREGEGVRIVELTLRGRQVRLAVAVCKDYLLWESNATVQRADIVCVPANSPTMLPFQPDAPRDHVRLLANAACHGGSQIIVPALDGPLVNRLGVQPIGKGFQAVILVEYDRYPQRPTALANPENSLALRAQIIGAADAAELAVLAELAELTATTPGKALRAQVSELRARLAGAGPLAQALEAYDLYLAQGFDPDKELHDLLCTHIAVTGGGQSAIRGRQARYIVSMLRELEAACAGSFGTARDTYQRLAEQFAAADPPELVVVPVPRQAPAAEPERPSLLKYTRSTARDGTRSESWEIHDPDLAREFLRSLPTKTDRGAGDE
;
A
#
# COMPACT_ATOMS: atom_id res chain seq x y z
N MET A 1 -15.30 -15.75 -26.69
CA MET A 1 -16.19 -14.68 -26.21
C MET A 1 -16.55 -15.03 -24.77
N SER A 2 -15.92 -14.36 -23.80
CA SER A 2 -16.19 -14.54 -22.37
C SER A 2 -17.58 -13.97 -22.03
N ASN A 3 -18.25 -14.59 -21.07
CA ASN A 3 -19.59 -14.20 -20.64
C ASN A 3 -19.53 -12.82 -19.97
N PRO A 4 -20.22 -11.78 -20.49
CA PRO A 4 -20.10 -10.40 -19.98
C PRO A 4 -20.74 -10.15 -18.60
N GLY A 5 -21.12 -11.20 -17.87
CA GLY A 5 -21.78 -11.12 -16.56
C GLY A 5 -20.99 -11.71 -15.38
N THR A 6 -19.72 -12.08 -15.56
CA THR A 6 -18.91 -12.75 -14.51
C THR A 6 -17.64 -12.00 -14.10
N ASP A 7 -17.25 -10.93 -14.79
CA ASP A 7 -16.03 -10.19 -14.48
C ASP A 7 -16.27 -9.25 -13.30
N ARG A 8 -15.73 -9.62 -12.13
CA ARG A 8 -15.79 -8.77 -10.93
C ARG A 8 -14.87 -7.56 -11.10
N ARG A 9 -15.29 -6.41 -10.57
CA ARG A 9 -14.46 -5.20 -10.52
C ARG A 9 -13.14 -5.48 -9.80
N LEU A 10 -12.06 -4.91 -10.34
CA LEU A 10 -10.73 -4.94 -9.75
C LEU A 10 -10.56 -3.74 -8.80
N ARG A 11 -9.91 -3.93 -7.67
CA ARG A 11 -9.58 -2.90 -6.69
C ARG A 11 -8.12 -2.53 -6.84
N LEU A 12 -7.87 -1.45 -7.58
CA LEU A 12 -6.53 -1.00 -7.96
C LEU A 12 -6.03 0.04 -6.96
N CYS A 13 -4.81 -0.13 -6.48
CA CYS A 13 -4.27 0.64 -5.37
C CYS A 13 -2.87 1.18 -5.70
N VAL A 14 -2.65 2.46 -5.37
CA VAL A 14 -1.32 3.09 -5.34
C VAL A 14 -1.06 3.63 -3.96
N VAL A 15 0.20 3.54 -3.53
CA VAL A 15 0.64 4.04 -2.23
C VAL A 15 1.73 5.09 -2.44
N GLN A 16 1.51 6.27 -1.87
CA GLN A 16 2.55 7.26 -1.68
C GLN A 16 3.17 7.05 -0.30
N LEU A 17 4.43 6.62 -0.27
CA LEU A 17 5.15 6.35 0.98
C LEU A 17 6.31 7.31 1.16
N ASP A 18 6.60 7.58 2.43
CA ASP A 18 7.85 8.21 2.83
C ASP A 18 8.79 7.15 3.39
N GLY A 19 10.08 7.43 3.37
CA GLY A 19 11.08 6.48 3.86
C GLY A 19 12.48 6.85 3.41
N LEU A 20 13.45 6.04 3.83
CA LEU A 20 14.85 6.18 3.40
C LEU A 20 15.05 5.44 2.07
N PRO A 21 15.30 6.14 0.95
CA PRO A 21 15.53 5.50 -0.34
C PRO A 21 16.79 4.65 -0.37
N HIS A 22 16.67 3.48 -0.97
CA HIS A 22 17.74 2.52 -1.19
C HIS A 22 18.45 2.77 -2.54
N ALA A 23 18.83 4.02 -2.84
CA ALA A 23 19.42 4.43 -4.12
C ALA A 23 20.94 4.61 -4.07
N ARG A 24 21.58 4.96 -5.20
CA ARG A 24 22.98 5.41 -5.25
C ARG A 24 23.12 6.62 -6.17
N THR A 25 23.75 7.69 -5.69
CA THR A 25 24.05 8.90 -6.47
C THR A 25 25.57 9.11 -6.63
N ALA A 26 25.97 9.99 -7.54
CA ALA A 26 27.37 10.25 -7.87
C ALA A 26 28.18 10.94 -6.76
N GLU A 27 27.55 11.73 -5.89
CA GLU A 27 28.26 12.59 -4.92
C GLU A 27 28.46 11.94 -3.54
N SER A 28 27.57 11.06 -3.07
CA SER A 28 27.78 10.14 -1.93
C SER A 28 26.45 9.51 -1.51
N LEU A 29 26.40 8.18 -1.61
CA LEU A 29 25.69 7.22 -0.75
C LEU A 29 24.29 7.59 -0.22
N TRP A 30 23.23 7.28 -0.98
CA TRP A 30 21.92 6.96 -0.39
C TRP A 30 21.97 5.55 0.22
N LEU A 31 22.84 5.37 1.23
CA LEU A 31 22.80 4.19 2.08
C LEU A 31 21.71 4.41 3.12
N PRO A 32 20.74 3.50 3.25
CA PRO A 32 19.74 3.54 4.31
C PRO A 32 20.38 3.73 5.69
N ALA A 33 21.61 3.25 5.88
CA ALA A 33 22.37 3.34 7.13
C ALA A 33 23.21 4.62 7.34
N GLU A 34 23.14 5.65 6.48
CA GLU A 34 23.96 6.86 6.62
C GLU A 34 23.14 8.13 6.95
N PRO A 35 23.09 8.58 8.22
CA PRO A 35 22.34 9.77 8.59
C PRO A 35 23.09 11.09 8.34
N LEU A 36 24.40 11.11 8.01
CA LEU A 36 25.16 12.34 7.75
C LEU A 36 24.79 13.07 6.45
N TYR A 37 24.08 12.43 5.53
CA TYR A 37 23.76 13.00 4.22
C TYR A 37 22.89 14.27 4.30
N GLU A 38 21.94 14.31 5.23
CA GLU A 38 20.99 15.42 5.36
C GLU A 38 21.62 16.70 5.97
N ALA A 39 22.83 16.60 6.51
CA ALA A 39 23.53 17.72 7.13
C ALA A 39 24.34 18.58 6.15
N GLY A 40 24.47 18.16 4.88
CA GLY A 40 25.29 18.85 3.88
C GLY A 40 26.78 18.83 4.24
N ALA A 41 27.54 17.96 3.58
CA ALA A 41 28.98 17.75 3.76
C ALA A 41 29.41 17.17 5.12
N GLY A 42 29.76 15.88 5.11
CA GLY A 42 30.71 15.30 6.04
C GLY A 42 31.84 14.63 5.25
N PRO A 43 33.12 14.77 5.65
CA PRO A 43 34.20 13.99 5.03
C PRO A 43 33.87 12.51 5.13
N GLY A 44 34.15 11.74 4.07
CA GLY A 44 33.85 10.29 4.02
C GLY A 44 34.39 9.51 5.22
N GLU A 45 35.40 10.05 5.91
CA GLU A 45 36.00 9.54 7.15
C GLU A 45 35.03 9.49 8.35
N LEU A 46 34.02 10.37 8.40
CA LEU A 46 33.02 10.39 9.48
C LEU A 46 31.81 9.49 9.19
N SER A 47 31.67 8.98 7.97
CA SER A 47 30.54 8.13 7.58
C SER A 47 30.48 6.85 8.41
N ALA A 48 29.28 6.41 8.79
CA ALA A 48 29.05 5.14 9.46
C ALA A 48 29.59 3.98 8.62
N ALA A 49 29.50 4.10 7.30
CA ALA A 49 30.12 3.16 6.38
C ALA A 49 31.65 3.11 6.58
N HIS A 50 32.35 4.24 6.61
CA HIS A 50 33.79 4.26 6.84
C HIS A 50 34.18 3.77 8.23
N LEU A 51 33.47 4.23 9.26
CA LEU A 51 33.75 3.92 10.67
C LEU A 51 33.51 2.44 11.00
N PHE A 52 32.45 1.84 10.45
CA PHE A 52 31.99 0.52 10.91
C PHE A 52 32.01 -0.58 9.83
N SER A 53 31.82 -0.28 8.53
CA SER A 53 31.58 -1.35 7.53
C SER A 53 32.74 -2.35 7.38
N ARG A 54 33.98 -1.92 7.65
CA ARG A 54 35.17 -2.77 7.56
C ARG A 54 35.66 -3.28 8.92
N ALA A 55 35.54 -2.47 9.96
CA ALA A 55 36.07 -2.79 11.29
C ALA A 55 35.04 -3.52 12.18
N HIS A 56 33.76 -3.22 12.03
CA HIS A 56 32.65 -3.76 12.83
C HIS A 56 31.37 -3.95 12.00
N PRO A 57 31.33 -4.89 11.04
CA PRO A 57 30.20 -5.08 10.13
C PRO A 57 28.85 -5.30 10.84
N THR A 58 28.86 -5.89 12.03
CA THR A 58 27.66 -6.09 12.86
C THR A 58 26.99 -4.78 13.27
N VAL A 59 27.77 -3.74 13.58
CA VAL A 59 27.25 -2.41 13.92
C VAL A 59 26.60 -1.77 12.71
N TYR A 60 27.27 -1.85 11.56
CA TYR A 60 26.74 -1.30 10.31
C TYR A 60 25.41 -1.97 9.91
N ASN A 61 25.33 -3.30 10.02
CA ASN A 61 24.10 -4.05 9.80
C ASN A 61 23.01 -3.65 10.80
N GLY A 62 23.36 -3.40 12.07
CA GLY A 62 22.43 -2.89 13.08
C GLY A 62 21.80 -1.55 12.70
N ILE A 63 22.59 -0.62 12.15
CA ILE A 63 22.09 0.69 11.68
C ILE A 63 21.11 0.51 10.50
N GLN A 64 21.40 -0.40 9.58
CA GLN A 64 20.52 -0.71 8.45
C GLN A 64 19.23 -1.41 8.90
N GLU A 65 19.31 -2.30 9.90
CA GLU A 65 18.15 -3.00 10.44
C GLU A 65 17.15 -2.04 11.10
N LEU A 66 17.59 -0.93 11.69
CA LEU A 66 16.69 0.11 12.22
C LEU A 66 15.74 0.66 11.14
N SER A 67 16.27 0.93 9.93
CA SER A 67 15.44 1.37 8.80
C SER A 67 14.55 0.23 8.30
N THR A 68 15.12 -0.97 8.16
CA THR A 68 14.40 -2.13 7.62
C THR A 68 13.24 -2.54 8.51
N SER A 69 13.46 -2.63 9.82
CA SER A 69 12.43 -2.95 10.81
C SER A 69 11.34 -1.89 10.90
N ALA A 70 11.70 -0.60 10.81
CA ALA A 70 10.72 0.48 10.79
C ALA A 70 9.80 0.40 9.57
N THR A 71 10.39 0.26 8.37
CA THR A 71 9.62 0.08 7.14
C THR A 71 8.78 -1.19 7.17
N ARG A 72 9.31 -2.31 7.68
CA ARG A 72 8.58 -3.57 7.83
C ARG A 72 7.34 -3.40 8.72
N SER A 73 7.46 -2.67 9.84
CA SER A 73 6.32 -2.39 10.73
C SER A 73 5.23 -1.60 10.01
N SER A 74 5.58 -0.46 9.39
CA SER A 74 4.62 0.37 8.64
C SER A 74 3.99 -0.39 7.47
N LEU A 75 4.78 -1.19 6.74
CA LEU A 75 4.26 -2.02 5.65
C LEU A 75 3.30 -3.09 6.18
N THR A 76 3.58 -3.72 7.31
CA THR A 76 2.67 -4.73 7.89
C THR A 76 1.31 -4.15 8.25
N GLU A 77 1.29 -2.96 8.86
CA GLU A 77 0.06 -2.24 9.20
C GLU A 77 -0.69 -1.79 7.93
N LEU A 78 0.03 -1.24 6.95
CA LEU A 78 -0.52 -0.84 5.66
C LEU A 78 -1.11 -2.05 4.91
N MET A 79 -0.37 -3.15 4.81
CA MET A 79 -0.85 -4.36 4.13
C MET A 79 -2.07 -4.95 4.83
N SER A 80 -2.08 -4.96 6.17
CA SER A 80 -3.27 -5.37 6.94
C SER A 80 -4.48 -4.49 6.66
N PHE A 81 -4.27 -3.19 6.46
CA PHE A 81 -5.32 -2.26 6.05
C PHE A 81 -5.79 -2.52 4.62
N LEU A 82 -4.88 -2.70 3.67
CA LEU A 82 -5.20 -2.99 2.26
C LEU A 82 -5.90 -4.34 2.08
N ASP A 83 -5.60 -5.33 2.93
CA ASP A 83 -6.30 -6.61 2.99
C ASP A 83 -7.78 -6.42 3.35
N ARG A 84 -8.07 -5.62 4.38
CA ARG A 84 -9.45 -5.25 4.75
C ARG A 84 -10.16 -4.49 3.64
N GLN A 85 -9.43 -3.71 2.85
CA GLN A 85 -9.95 -3.03 1.66
C GLN A 85 -9.98 -3.92 0.41
N SER A 86 -9.62 -5.21 0.52
CA SER A 86 -9.64 -6.20 -0.56
C SER A 86 -8.92 -5.72 -1.83
N ALA A 87 -7.77 -5.05 -1.68
CA ALA A 87 -6.98 -4.58 -2.81
C ALA A 87 -6.48 -5.76 -3.66
N ASP A 88 -6.63 -5.66 -4.98
CA ASP A 88 -6.22 -6.70 -5.93
C ASP A 88 -4.86 -6.40 -6.57
N VAL A 89 -4.54 -5.12 -6.77
CA VAL A 89 -3.24 -4.67 -7.28
C VAL A 89 -2.75 -3.53 -6.41
N VAL A 90 -1.57 -3.66 -5.82
CA VAL A 90 -0.95 -2.64 -4.96
C VAL A 90 0.39 -2.23 -5.56
N VAL A 91 0.58 -0.95 -5.81
CA VAL A 91 1.86 -0.39 -6.29
C VAL A 91 2.51 0.47 -5.23
N LEU A 92 3.74 0.13 -4.87
CA LEU A 92 4.61 0.87 -3.94
C LEU A 92 5.69 1.64 -4.73
N PRO A 93 6.21 2.76 -4.18
CA PRO A 93 7.17 3.60 -4.89
C PRO A 93 8.51 2.93 -5.20
N GLU A 94 9.27 3.57 -6.08
CA GLU A 94 10.66 3.20 -6.39
C GLU A 94 11.57 3.44 -5.17
N TYR A 95 12.55 2.58 -4.93
CA TYR A 95 13.59 2.72 -3.89
C TYR A 95 13.16 2.69 -2.42
N LEU A 96 11.86 2.62 -2.09
CA LEU A 96 11.40 2.78 -0.70
C LEU A 96 11.21 1.47 0.07
N VAL A 97 11.29 0.32 -0.59
CA VAL A 97 11.06 -0.98 0.05
C VAL A 97 12.38 -1.73 0.25
N PRO A 98 12.88 -1.90 1.48
CA PRO A 98 14.05 -2.72 1.73
C PRO A 98 13.87 -4.17 1.25
N LEU A 99 14.95 -4.79 0.77
CA LEU A 99 14.96 -6.22 0.42
C LEU A 99 14.45 -7.10 1.58
N GLY A 100 14.83 -6.77 2.81
CA GLY A 100 14.38 -7.48 4.02
C GLY A 100 12.88 -7.38 4.33
N CYS A 101 12.09 -6.70 3.51
CA CYS A 101 10.62 -6.68 3.56
C CYS A 101 9.97 -7.61 2.52
N LEU A 102 10.76 -8.25 1.64
CA LEU A 102 10.23 -9.05 0.53
C LEU A 102 9.40 -10.25 1.01
N ALA A 103 9.77 -10.89 2.12
CA ALA A 103 8.98 -11.97 2.71
C ALA A 103 7.57 -11.50 3.10
N THR A 104 7.46 -10.36 3.78
CA THR A 104 6.17 -9.75 4.15
C THR A 104 5.32 -9.44 2.92
N LEU A 105 5.92 -8.93 1.83
CA LEU A 105 5.20 -8.68 0.59
C LEU A 105 4.74 -9.97 -0.10
N ARG A 106 5.54 -11.05 -0.05
CA ARG A 106 5.16 -12.36 -0.58
C ARG A 106 3.97 -12.95 0.15
N GLU A 107 3.96 -12.92 1.47
CA GLU A 107 2.82 -13.35 2.28
C GLU A 107 1.56 -12.55 1.96
N PHE A 108 1.70 -11.22 1.84
CA PHE A 108 0.58 -10.36 1.46
C PHE A 108 0.11 -10.59 0.02
N SER A 109 0.94 -11.10 -0.89
CA SER A 109 0.56 -11.29 -2.31
C SER A 109 -0.42 -12.45 -2.58
N VAL A 110 -0.83 -13.22 -1.57
CA VAL A 110 -1.78 -14.32 -1.78
C VAL A 110 -3.14 -13.79 -2.25
N GLY A 111 -3.56 -14.18 -3.45
CA GLY A 111 -4.79 -13.75 -4.11
C GLY A 111 -4.75 -12.33 -4.70
N ARG A 112 -3.57 -11.70 -4.79
CA ARG A 112 -3.41 -10.31 -5.26
C ARG A 112 -2.03 -10.05 -5.86
N VAL A 113 -1.86 -8.90 -6.49
CA VAL A 113 -0.57 -8.46 -7.06
C VAL A 113 0.02 -7.34 -6.22
N VAL A 114 1.31 -7.46 -5.92
CA VAL A 114 2.12 -6.40 -5.30
C VAL A 114 3.24 -6.01 -6.26
N VAL A 115 3.33 -4.74 -6.60
CA VAL A 115 4.46 -4.17 -7.33
C VAL A 115 5.23 -3.27 -6.37
N ALA A 116 6.51 -3.55 -6.17
CA ALA A 116 7.33 -2.83 -5.20
C ALA A 116 8.69 -2.45 -5.77
N GLY A 117 9.06 -1.18 -5.63
CA GLY A 117 10.41 -0.72 -5.93
C GLY A 117 11.34 -0.99 -4.76
N LEU A 118 12.21 -1.99 -4.91
CA LEU A 118 13.14 -2.37 -3.86
C LEU A 118 14.32 -1.39 -3.78
N GLY A 119 14.98 -1.21 -4.92
CA GLY A 119 16.10 -0.28 -5.08
C GLY A 119 17.40 -0.93 -5.54
N TYR A 120 18.51 -0.32 -5.18
CA TYR A 120 19.84 -0.68 -5.66
C TYR A 120 20.39 -1.93 -4.96
N VAL A 121 20.74 -2.95 -5.75
CA VAL A 121 21.40 -4.16 -5.25
C VAL A 121 22.88 -3.89 -5.03
N ARG A 122 23.35 -3.99 -3.79
CA ARG A 122 24.69 -3.58 -3.36
C ARG A 122 25.69 -4.71 -3.45
N THR A 123 25.30 -5.90 -3.02
CA THR A 123 26.23 -7.03 -2.83
C THR A 123 25.76 -8.28 -3.58
N ILE A 124 26.69 -9.23 -3.71
CA ILE A 124 26.39 -10.51 -4.34
C ILE A 124 25.44 -11.34 -3.47
N GLU A 125 25.46 -11.16 -2.15
CA GLU A 125 24.59 -11.82 -1.19
C GLU A 125 23.14 -11.33 -1.34
N GLU A 126 22.92 -10.00 -1.38
CA GLU A 126 21.59 -9.43 -1.67
C GLU A 126 21.05 -9.94 -3.02
N ALA A 127 21.93 -10.00 -4.03
CA ALA A 127 21.56 -10.53 -5.34
C ALA A 127 21.22 -12.01 -5.32
N ALA A 128 21.97 -12.83 -4.57
CA ALA A 128 21.72 -14.27 -4.45
C ALA A 128 20.40 -14.55 -3.72
N GLU A 129 20.08 -13.78 -2.69
CA GLU A 129 18.79 -13.84 -2.01
C GLU A 129 17.63 -13.52 -2.96
N LEU A 130 17.77 -12.45 -3.75
CA LEU A 130 16.77 -12.09 -4.77
C LEU A 130 16.56 -13.19 -5.81
N VAL A 131 17.64 -13.77 -6.35
CA VAL A 131 17.58 -14.86 -7.33
C VAL A 131 16.90 -16.09 -6.73
N ALA A 132 17.27 -16.45 -5.49
CA ALA A 132 16.68 -17.59 -4.81
C ALA A 132 15.18 -17.41 -4.54
N LEU A 133 14.76 -16.20 -4.15
CA LEU A 133 13.35 -15.89 -3.88
C LEU A 133 12.50 -15.78 -5.16
N ALA A 134 13.11 -15.33 -6.26
CA ALA A 134 12.44 -15.20 -7.55
C ALA A 134 12.45 -16.48 -8.39
N GLU A 135 13.11 -17.54 -7.92
CA GLU A 135 13.30 -18.80 -8.68
C GLU A 135 13.75 -18.52 -10.12
N SER A 136 14.65 -17.55 -10.27
CA SER A 136 14.94 -16.92 -11.54
C SER A 136 16.21 -17.46 -12.18
N ASP A 137 16.26 -17.52 -13.51
CA ASP A 137 17.47 -17.92 -14.27
C ASP A 137 18.59 -16.85 -14.23
N TRP A 138 18.36 -15.75 -13.51
CA TRP A 138 19.36 -14.71 -13.32
C TRP A 138 20.56 -15.24 -12.56
N GLN A 139 21.76 -14.95 -13.07
CA GLN A 139 22.97 -15.07 -12.27
C GLN A 139 23.04 -13.89 -11.31
N ALA A 140 23.30 -14.16 -10.02
CA ALA A 140 23.36 -13.12 -8.99
C ALA A 140 24.28 -11.94 -9.37
N GLY A 141 25.43 -12.23 -9.99
CA GLY A 141 26.37 -11.20 -10.44
C GLY A 141 25.78 -10.20 -11.47
N ASN A 142 24.74 -10.60 -12.21
CA ASN A 142 24.08 -9.73 -13.18
C ASN A 142 23.13 -8.72 -12.50
N LEU A 143 22.62 -9.01 -11.31
CA LEU A 143 21.75 -8.09 -10.57
C LEU A 143 22.51 -7.04 -9.77
N VAL A 144 23.78 -7.32 -9.43
CA VAL A 144 24.61 -6.39 -8.65
C VAL A 144 24.70 -5.04 -9.37
N HIS A 145 24.47 -3.98 -8.60
CA HIS A 145 24.41 -2.58 -9.03
C HIS A 145 23.22 -2.18 -9.90
N ARG A 146 22.20 -3.02 -10.04
CA ARG A 146 20.95 -2.66 -10.73
C ARG A 146 19.94 -2.10 -9.75
N ASN A 147 19.07 -1.23 -10.28
CA ASN A 147 17.84 -0.83 -9.61
C ASN A 147 16.75 -1.87 -9.91
N VAL A 148 16.28 -2.52 -8.86
CA VAL A 148 15.34 -3.64 -8.94
C VAL A 148 14.00 -3.23 -8.36
N SER A 149 12.96 -3.52 -9.13
CA SER A 149 11.58 -3.63 -8.65
C SER A 149 11.13 -5.08 -8.77
N VAL A 150 10.04 -5.42 -8.08
CA VAL A 150 9.42 -6.74 -8.14
C VAL A 150 7.95 -6.63 -8.47
N LEU A 151 7.44 -7.61 -9.20
CA LEU A 151 6.03 -7.96 -9.24
C LEU A 151 5.86 -9.28 -8.51
N ILE A 152 4.96 -9.31 -7.53
CA ILE A 152 4.69 -10.50 -6.73
C ILE A 152 3.22 -10.87 -6.88
N HIS A 153 2.94 -12.13 -7.18
CA HIS A 153 1.58 -12.67 -7.28
C HIS A 153 1.56 -14.10 -6.77
N ASP A 154 0.68 -14.40 -5.80
CA ASP A 154 0.56 -15.72 -5.19
C ASP A 154 1.92 -16.28 -4.71
N GLY A 155 2.73 -15.40 -4.11
CA GLY A 155 4.07 -15.72 -3.60
C GLY A 155 5.15 -15.87 -4.68
N SER A 156 4.81 -15.89 -5.97
CA SER A 156 5.74 -15.92 -7.09
C SER A 156 6.31 -14.52 -7.32
N VAL A 157 7.64 -14.41 -7.43
CA VAL A 157 8.33 -13.12 -7.55
C VAL A 157 8.94 -12.98 -8.95
N HIS A 158 8.55 -11.94 -9.67
CA HIS A 158 9.14 -11.55 -10.94
C HIS A 158 10.04 -10.33 -10.76
N LEU A 159 11.32 -10.48 -11.08
CA LEU A 159 12.29 -9.38 -11.03
C LEU A 159 12.10 -8.44 -12.24
N VAL A 160 12.18 -7.14 -11.97
CA VAL A 160 12.12 -6.06 -12.98
C VAL A 160 13.33 -5.17 -12.76
N THR A 161 14.26 -5.12 -13.71
CA THR A 161 15.47 -4.30 -13.62
C THR A 161 15.32 -3.06 -14.50
N LYS A 162 15.52 -1.87 -13.93
CA LYS A 162 15.33 -0.60 -14.64
C LYS A 162 16.34 -0.41 -15.75
N LEU A 163 15.89 -0.20 -16.99
CA LEU A 163 16.76 0.01 -18.16
C LEU A 163 17.21 1.46 -18.27
N SER A 164 16.26 2.37 -18.19
CA SER A 164 16.43 3.79 -18.48
C SER A 164 16.76 4.55 -17.20
N LEU A 165 18.04 4.77 -16.95
CA LEU A 165 18.51 5.45 -15.74
C LEU A 165 18.20 6.95 -15.78
N ALA A 166 17.78 7.50 -14.63
CA ALA A 166 17.60 8.93 -14.44
C ALA A 166 18.95 9.66 -14.38
N ASP A 167 18.94 10.96 -14.64
CA ASP A 167 20.18 11.75 -14.63
C ASP A 167 20.76 11.77 -13.20
N GLY A 168 22.02 11.38 -13.05
CA GLY A 168 22.69 11.26 -11.74
C GLY A 168 22.42 9.95 -10.98
N GLU A 169 21.59 9.05 -11.50
CA GLU A 169 21.40 7.70 -10.99
C GLU A 169 22.65 6.85 -11.29
N ASN A 170 23.30 6.33 -10.25
CA ASN A 170 24.51 5.52 -10.40
C ASN A 170 24.18 4.03 -10.24
N ALA A 171 23.56 3.47 -11.28
CA ALA A 171 23.21 2.06 -11.40
C ALA A 171 23.66 1.49 -12.75
N ARG A 172 23.61 0.16 -12.89
CA ARG A 172 23.74 -0.53 -14.17
C ARG A 172 22.37 -0.68 -14.82
N GLU A 173 22.34 -0.50 -16.13
CA GLU A 173 21.15 -0.66 -16.94
C GLU A 173 20.57 -2.08 -16.85
N GLY A 174 19.26 -2.14 -16.74
CA GLY A 174 18.39 -3.30 -16.62
C GLY A 174 17.93 -3.92 -17.95
N GLU A 175 16.82 -4.65 -17.89
CA GLU A 175 16.07 -5.14 -19.07
C GLU A 175 14.89 -4.22 -19.43
N GLY A 176 14.43 -3.42 -18.47
CA GLY A 176 13.35 -2.45 -18.65
C GLY A 176 11.99 -3.04 -18.30
N VAL A 177 10.98 -2.68 -19.10
CA VAL A 177 9.59 -3.01 -18.82
C VAL A 177 9.34 -4.52 -18.85
N ARG A 178 8.64 -5.02 -17.84
CA ARG A 178 8.20 -6.42 -17.77
C ARG A 178 6.69 -6.49 -17.89
N ILE A 179 6.17 -7.38 -18.74
CA ILE A 179 4.74 -7.69 -18.83
C ILE A 179 4.50 -9.09 -18.31
N VAL A 180 3.49 -9.25 -17.45
CA VAL A 180 3.07 -10.54 -16.90
C VAL A 180 1.56 -10.70 -17.14
N GLU A 181 1.15 -11.86 -17.64
CA GLU A 181 -0.26 -12.21 -17.83
C GLU A 181 -0.75 -12.98 -16.60
N LEU A 182 -1.81 -12.48 -15.97
CA LEU A 182 -2.31 -12.96 -14.69
C LEU A 182 -3.82 -13.09 -14.71
N THR A 183 -4.37 -13.96 -13.87
CA THR A 183 -5.82 -14.04 -13.63
C THR A 183 -6.16 -13.43 -12.28
N LEU A 184 -6.90 -12.32 -12.28
CA LEU A 184 -7.34 -11.62 -11.07
C LEU A 184 -8.86 -11.60 -11.02
N ARG A 185 -9.45 -12.12 -9.94
CA ARG A 185 -10.90 -12.27 -9.77
C ARG A 185 -11.61 -12.94 -10.97
N GLY A 186 -10.95 -13.90 -11.60
CA GLY A 186 -11.45 -14.62 -12.78
C GLY A 186 -11.23 -13.89 -14.11
N ARG A 187 -10.67 -12.68 -14.11
CA ARG A 187 -10.35 -11.88 -15.29
C ARG A 187 -8.88 -12.05 -15.67
N GLN A 188 -8.61 -12.31 -16.95
CA GLN A 188 -7.25 -12.25 -17.50
C GLN A 188 -6.82 -10.78 -17.64
N VAL A 189 -5.63 -10.46 -17.12
CA VAL A 189 -5.06 -9.11 -17.11
C VAL A 189 -3.59 -9.19 -17.50
N ARG A 190 -3.17 -8.31 -18.42
CA ARG A 190 -1.78 -8.13 -18.82
C ARG A 190 -1.22 -6.91 -18.10
N LEU A 191 -0.46 -7.16 -17.04
CA LEU A 191 0.08 -6.12 -16.17
C LEU A 191 1.53 -5.82 -16.55
N ALA A 192 1.82 -4.57 -16.87
CA ALA A 192 3.16 -4.08 -17.17
C ALA A 192 3.75 -3.35 -15.96
N VAL A 193 5.01 -3.62 -15.65
CA VAL A 193 5.79 -2.85 -14.65
C VAL A 193 6.86 -2.07 -15.37
N ALA A 194 6.78 -0.74 -15.28
CA ALA A 194 7.71 0.18 -15.90
C ALA A 194 8.24 1.16 -14.84
N VAL A 195 9.53 1.06 -14.51
CA VAL A 195 10.12 1.78 -13.38
C VAL A 195 10.48 3.22 -13.78
N CYS A 196 9.76 4.19 -13.24
CA CYS A 196 10.04 5.62 -13.40
C CYS A 196 10.26 6.04 -14.86
N LYS A 197 11.50 6.37 -15.26
CA LYS A 197 11.86 6.81 -16.61
C LYS A 197 11.61 5.74 -17.68
N ASP A 198 11.61 4.45 -17.33
CA ASP A 198 11.23 3.38 -18.27
C ASP A 198 9.80 3.57 -18.79
N TYR A 199 8.88 4.00 -17.93
CA TYR A 199 7.51 4.29 -18.34
C TYR A 199 7.47 5.40 -19.39
N LEU A 200 8.18 6.50 -19.17
CA LEU A 200 8.18 7.66 -20.08
C LEU A 200 8.72 7.33 -21.47
N LEU A 201 9.68 6.41 -21.58
CA LEU A 201 10.25 6.00 -22.86
C LEU A 201 9.48 4.85 -23.53
N TRP A 202 8.74 4.06 -22.74
CA TRP A 202 8.01 2.89 -23.22
C TRP A 202 6.52 3.12 -23.43
N GLU A 203 5.92 4.18 -22.89
CA GLU A 203 4.46 4.40 -22.88
C GLU A 203 3.78 4.18 -24.24
N SER A 204 4.39 4.68 -25.32
CA SER A 204 3.86 4.53 -26.69
C SER A 204 3.75 3.07 -27.15
N ASN A 205 4.53 2.17 -26.55
CA ASN A 205 4.49 0.73 -26.80
C ASN A 205 3.44 0.00 -25.97
N ALA A 206 2.86 0.61 -24.94
CA ALA A 206 1.88 -0.05 -24.07
C ALA A 206 0.67 -0.57 -24.85
N THR A 207 0.17 0.23 -25.80
CA THR A 207 -0.94 -0.13 -26.68
C THR A 207 -0.56 -1.23 -27.66
N VAL A 208 0.64 -1.15 -28.25
CA VAL A 208 1.15 -2.15 -29.21
C VAL A 208 1.32 -3.50 -28.51
N GLN A 209 1.85 -3.48 -27.30
CA GLN A 209 2.05 -4.66 -26.47
C GLN A 209 0.80 -5.06 -25.70
N ARG A 210 -0.35 -4.37 -25.91
CA ARG A 210 -1.67 -4.55 -25.28
C ARG A 210 -1.58 -4.80 -23.76
N ALA A 211 -0.92 -3.90 -23.03
CA ALA A 211 -0.97 -3.88 -21.58
C ALA A 211 -2.31 -3.30 -21.11
N ASP A 212 -2.98 -3.98 -20.17
CA ASP A 212 -4.25 -3.52 -19.60
C ASP A 212 -4.02 -2.52 -18.46
N ILE A 213 -3.02 -2.82 -17.61
CA ILE A 213 -2.65 -2.04 -16.43
C ILE A 213 -1.14 -1.84 -16.45
N VAL A 214 -0.70 -0.58 -16.29
CA VAL A 214 0.70 -0.20 -16.18
C VAL A 214 0.97 0.30 -14.77
N CYS A 215 1.79 -0.44 -14.03
CA CYS A 215 2.26 -0.10 -12.70
C CYS A 215 3.59 0.64 -12.80
N VAL A 216 3.64 1.85 -12.23
CA VAL A 216 4.78 2.75 -12.30
C VAL A 216 5.26 3.07 -10.88
N PRO A 217 6.16 2.25 -10.32
CA PRO A 217 6.98 2.64 -9.19
C PRO A 217 7.88 3.80 -9.62
N ALA A 218 7.80 4.92 -8.92
CA ALA A 218 8.57 6.12 -9.21
C ALA A 218 9.22 6.71 -7.96
N ASN A 219 10.35 7.37 -8.17
CA ASN A 219 10.95 8.32 -7.25
C ASN A 219 11.39 9.55 -8.07
N SER A 220 10.44 10.42 -8.40
CA SER A 220 10.67 11.58 -9.28
C SER A 220 10.14 12.88 -8.68
N PRO A 221 10.93 13.95 -8.63
CA PRO A 221 10.43 15.29 -8.29
C PRO A 221 9.60 15.93 -9.41
N THR A 222 9.70 15.41 -10.64
CA THR A 222 9.07 15.99 -11.83
C THR A 222 7.93 15.09 -12.31
N MET A 223 6.69 15.50 -12.01
CA MET A 223 5.50 14.68 -12.25
C MET A 223 4.76 14.99 -13.55
N LEU A 224 4.98 16.17 -14.14
CA LEU A 224 4.31 16.59 -15.37
C LEU A 224 4.46 15.57 -16.53
N PRO A 225 5.66 14.99 -16.79
CA PRO A 225 5.82 14.01 -17.87
C PRO A 225 5.03 12.71 -17.69
N PHE A 226 4.62 12.38 -16.47
CA PHE A 226 3.83 11.17 -16.19
C PHE A 226 2.34 11.37 -16.45
N GLN A 227 1.89 12.63 -16.61
CA GLN A 227 0.49 12.93 -16.87
C GLN A 227 0.20 12.81 -18.36
N PRO A 228 -0.72 11.93 -18.78
CA PRO A 228 -1.09 11.80 -20.17
C PRO A 228 -1.97 12.99 -20.60
N ASP A 229 -1.95 13.31 -21.89
CA ASP A 229 -2.87 14.30 -22.46
C ASP A 229 -4.34 13.91 -22.27
N ALA A 230 -4.63 12.60 -22.25
CA ALA A 230 -5.93 12.01 -21.93
C ALA A 230 -5.82 10.53 -21.47
N PRO A 231 -6.78 10.01 -20.67
CA PRO A 231 -6.75 8.64 -20.13
C PRO A 231 -7.22 7.58 -21.15
N ARG A 232 -6.62 7.54 -22.34
CA ARG A 232 -7.24 6.89 -23.52
C ARG A 232 -6.94 5.40 -23.73
N ASP A 233 -5.81 4.87 -23.27
CA ASP A 233 -5.32 3.60 -23.83
C ASP A 233 -5.08 2.45 -22.83
N HIS A 234 -4.75 2.73 -21.57
CA HIS A 234 -4.46 1.72 -20.52
C HIS A 234 -4.52 2.34 -19.12
N VAL A 235 -4.74 1.52 -18.08
CA VAL A 235 -4.81 2.01 -16.69
C VAL A 235 -3.39 2.33 -16.24
N ARG A 236 -3.19 3.46 -15.55
CA ARG A 236 -1.88 3.79 -14.96
C ARG A 236 -2.00 3.88 -13.45
N LEU A 237 -1.13 3.14 -12.78
CA LEU A 237 -0.99 3.11 -11.32
C LEU A 237 0.37 3.71 -10.97
N LEU A 238 0.41 5.02 -10.72
CA LEU A 238 1.63 5.77 -10.42
C LEU A 238 1.80 5.91 -8.91
N ALA A 239 2.83 5.25 -8.37
CA ALA A 239 3.21 5.32 -6.97
C ALA A 239 4.55 6.03 -6.84
N ASN A 240 4.57 7.19 -6.20
CA ASN A 240 5.76 8.02 -6.05
C ASN A 240 6.14 8.22 -4.58
N ALA A 241 7.38 8.64 -4.31
CA ALA A 241 7.81 8.99 -2.97
C ALA A 241 7.07 10.22 -2.43
N ALA A 242 6.69 10.20 -1.14
CA ALA A 242 5.96 11.28 -0.49
C ALA A 242 6.71 12.62 -0.52
N CYS A 243 8.05 12.58 -0.39
CA CYS A 243 8.90 13.77 -0.50
C CYS A 243 8.82 14.48 -1.86
N HIS A 244 8.26 13.82 -2.88
CA HIS A 244 8.01 14.39 -4.20
C HIS A 244 6.52 14.57 -4.50
N GLY A 245 5.65 13.69 -4.01
CA GLY A 245 4.22 13.73 -4.26
C GLY A 245 3.84 13.21 -5.64
N GLY A 246 2.58 13.38 -6.03
CA GLY A 246 2.11 13.10 -7.39
C GLY A 246 1.63 11.68 -7.64
N SER A 247 1.55 10.82 -6.62
CA SER A 247 0.96 9.49 -6.78
C SER A 247 -0.50 9.61 -7.23
N GLN A 248 -0.90 8.79 -8.20
CA GLN A 248 -2.16 8.95 -8.93
C GLN A 248 -2.63 7.63 -9.56
N ILE A 249 -3.96 7.42 -9.59
CA ILE A 249 -4.60 6.41 -10.43
C ILE A 249 -5.28 7.11 -11.61
N ILE A 250 -4.89 6.74 -12.83
CA ILE A 250 -5.40 7.29 -14.07
C ILE A 250 -6.26 6.22 -14.74
N VAL A 251 -7.57 6.41 -14.64
CA VAL A 251 -8.62 5.52 -15.16
C VAL A 251 -9.71 6.44 -15.76
N PRO A 252 -10.24 6.12 -16.96
CA PRO A 252 -11.30 6.94 -17.56
C PRO A 252 -12.64 6.75 -16.86
N ALA A 253 -13.55 7.71 -17.06
CA ALA A 253 -14.94 7.66 -16.58
C ALA A 253 -15.04 7.39 -15.07
N LEU A 254 -14.11 7.99 -14.31
CA LEU A 254 -14.28 8.18 -12.88
C LEU A 254 -15.06 9.48 -12.68
N ASP A 255 -16.09 9.42 -11.84
CA ASP A 255 -16.81 10.58 -11.35
C ASP A 255 -16.71 10.62 -9.83
N GLY A 256 -16.81 11.82 -9.26
CA GLY A 256 -16.83 12.01 -7.82
C GLY A 256 -15.90 13.10 -7.29
N PRO A 257 -15.91 13.31 -5.97
CA PRO A 257 -15.03 14.25 -5.29
C PRO A 257 -13.57 13.82 -5.47
N LEU A 258 -12.66 14.78 -5.57
CA LEU A 258 -11.21 14.53 -5.71
C LEU A 258 -10.83 13.75 -6.98
N VAL A 259 -11.68 13.78 -8.00
CA VAL A 259 -11.42 13.29 -9.36
C VAL A 259 -11.27 14.47 -10.32
N ASN A 260 -10.51 14.29 -11.40
CA ASN A 260 -10.36 15.23 -12.50
C ASN A 260 -10.45 14.50 -13.84
N ARG A 261 -10.28 15.22 -14.96
CA ARG A 261 -10.39 14.67 -16.32
C ARG A 261 -9.44 13.49 -16.65
N LEU A 262 -8.39 13.29 -15.85
CA LEU A 262 -7.40 12.22 -16.03
C LEU A 262 -7.68 11.02 -15.11
N GLY A 263 -8.38 11.21 -14.00
CA GLY A 263 -8.62 10.19 -12.98
C GLY A 263 -8.62 10.82 -11.59
N VAL A 264 -8.16 10.09 -10.58
CA VAL A 264 -8.07 10.62 -9.21
C VAL A 264 -7.08 11.78 -9.17
N GLN A 265 -7.34 12.85 -8.42
CA GLN A 265 -6.38 13.94 -8.25
C GLN A 265 -5.09 13.43 -7.57
N PRO A 266 -3.90 13.91 -7.99
CA PRO A 266 -2.64 13.47 -7.40
C PRO A 266 -2.56 13.77 -5.90
N ILE A 267 -1.82 12.95 -5.15
CA ILE A 267 -1.51 13.24 -3.74
C ILE A 267 -0.45 14.34 -3.69
N GLY A 268 -0.60 15.30 -2.77
CA GLY A 268 0.36 16.39 -2.59
C GLY A 268 1.73 15.90 -2.07
N LYS A 269 2.77 16.70 -2.30
CA LYS A 269 4.10 16.48 -1.70
C LYS A 269 4.04 16.59 -0.18
N GLY A 270 4.81 15.75 0.51
CA GLY A 270 4.94 15.74 1.98
C GLY A 270 3.95 14.86 2.71
N PHE A 271 3.00 14.23 2.00
CA PHE A 271 1.97 13.38 2.62
C PHE A 271 2.15 11.92 2.24
N GLN A 272 1.99 11.03 3.21
CA GLN A 272 1.88 9.59 2.95
C GLN A 272 0.40 9.22 2.80
N ALA A 273 0.05 8.41 1.80
CA ALA A 273 -1.35 8.12 1.50
C ALA A 273 -1.56 6.92 0.58
N VAL A 274 -2.79 6.44 0.56
CA VAL A 274 -3.30 5.36 -0.29
C VAL A 274 -4.42 5.90 -1.16
N ILE A 275 -4.42 5.57 -2.45
CA ILE A 275 -5.59 5.71 -3.32
C ILE A 275 -6.04 4.30 -3.73
N LEU A 276 -7.34 4.02 -3.65
CA LEU A 276 -7.93 2.79 -4.19
C LEU A 276 -9.12 3.14 -5.08
N VAL A 277 -9.14 2.57 -6.29
CA VAL A 277 -10.22 2.69 -7.27
C VAL A 277 -10.84 1.32 -7.52
N GLU A 278 -12.18 1.27 -7.57
CA GLU A 278 -12.88 0.14 -8.17
C GLU A 278 -12.92 0.32 -9.68
N TYR A 279 -12.29 -0.60 -10.39
CA TYR A 279 -12.16 -0.60 -11.83
C TYR A 279 -13.00 -1.73 -12.43
N ASP A 280 -14.03 -1.35 -13.18
CA ASP A 280 -14.81 -2.26 -14.02
C ASP A 280 -14.08 -2.48 -15.35
N ARG A 281 -14.09 -1.48 -16.23
CA ARG A 281 -13.56 -1.59 -17.60
C ARG A 281 -13.27 -0.24 -18.24
N TYR A 282 -12.58 -0.28 -19.38
CA TYR A 282 -12.50 0.86 -20.30
C TYR A 282 -13.86 1.10 -20.98
N PRO A 283 -14.25 2.37 -21.22
CA PRO A 283 -15.42 2.68 -22.02
C PRO A 283 -15.28 2.09 -23.42
N GLN A 284 -16.15 1.15 -23.80
CA GLN A 284 -16.20 0.63 -25.16
C GLN A 284 -17.02 1.58 -26.03
N ARG A 285 -16.37 2.50 -26.76
CA ARG A 285 -17.05 3.30 -27.80
C ARG A 285 -17.12 2.49 -29.10
N PRO A 286 -18.25 2.52 -29.85
CA PRO A 286 -19.36 3.48 -29.78
C PRO A 286 -20.65 2.96 -29.11
N THR A 287 -20.65 1.79 -28.49
CA THR A 287 -21.89 1.19 -27.96
C THR A 287 -22.27 1.78 -26.61
N ALA A 288 -23.31 2.61 -26.59
CA ALA A 288 -23.97 3.19 -25.41
C ALA A 288 -24.65 2.17 -24.46
N LEU A 289 -24.31 0.89 -24.56
CA LEU A 289 -25.06 -0.20 -23.92
C LEU A 289 -24.60 -0.50 -22.49
N ALA A 290 -23.40 -0.06 -22.09
CA ALA A 290 -22.93 -0.14 -20.71
C ALA A 290 -21.91 0.98 -20.45
N ASN A 291 -22.24 1.88 -19.52
CA ASN A 291 -21.26 2.83 -19.00
C ASN A 291 -20.38 2.09 -17.99
N PRO A 292 -19.05 2.20 -18.06
CA PRO A 292 -18.18 1.66 -17.01
C PRO A 292 -18.51 2.33 -15.69
N GLU A 293 -18.62 1.54 -14.63
CA GLU A 293 -18.91 2.00 -13.26
C GLU A 293 -17.61 2.05 -12.45
N ASN A 294 -16.65 2.84 -12.92
CA ASN A 294 -15.40 3.06 -12.18
C ASN A 294 -15.66 4.05 -11.05
N SER A 295 -15.15 3.80 -9.83
CA SER A 295 -15.35 4.70 -8.68
C SER A 295 -14.11 4.83 -7.81
N LEU A 296 -13.97 5.97 -7.15
CA LEU A 296 -12.98 6.16 -6.08
C LEU A 296 -13.52 5.51 -4.80
N ALA A 297 -12.89 4.43 -4.35
CA ALA A 297 -13.29 3.75 -3.11
C ALA A 297 -12.49 4.18 -1.88
N LEU A 298 -11.28 4.73 -2.07
CA LEU A 298 -10.43 5.13 -0.96
C LEU A 298 -9.49 6.27 -1.33
N ARG A 299 -9.32 7.22 -0.41
CA ARG A 299 -8.20 8.18 -0.41
C ARG A 299 -7.71 8.42 1.01
N ALA A 300 -7.00 7.42 1.55
CA ALA A 300 -6.56 7.40 2.94
C ALA A 300 -5.25 8.16 3.12
N GLN A 301 -5.17 9.02 4.13
CA GLN A 301 -3.89 9.50 4.65
C GLN A 301 -3.27 8.43 5.56
N ILE A 302 -1.96 8.24 5.45
CA ILE A 302 -1.15 7.43 6.36
C ILE A 302 -0.53 8.40 7.36
N ILE A 303 -0.94 8.30 8.63
CA ILE A 303 -0.60 9.24 9.71
C ILE A 303 0.36 8.58 10.67
N GLY A 304 1.50 9.22 10.92
CA GLY A 304 2.51 8.70 11.81
C GLY A 304 2.10 8.85 13.27
N ALA A 305 2.59 7.95 14.12
CA ALA A 305 2.46 8.00 15.57
C ALA A 305 2.85 9.37 16.20
N ALA A 306 3.75 10.13 15.56
CA ALA A 306 4.18 11.44 16.05
C ALA A 306 3.16 12.57 15.79
N ASP A 307 2.18 12.37 14.91
CA ASP A 307 1.25 13.42 14.46
C ASP A 307 0.00 13.51 15.37
N ALA A 308 0.21 13.82 16.65
CA ALA A 308 -0.84 13.77 17.68
C ALA A 308 -2.12 14.56 17.33
N ALA A 309 -1.99 15.70 16.64
CA ALA A 309 -3.14 16.51 16.22
C ALA A 309 -3.99 15.78 15.16
N GLU A 310 -3.36 15.16 14.17
CA GLU A 310 -4.06 14.39 13.13
C GLU A 310 -4.67 13.11 13.72
N LEU A 311 -3.94 12.43 14.62
CA LEU A 311 -4.44 11.24 15.31
C LEU A 311 -5.68 11.55 16.17
N ALA A 312 -5.72 12.70 16.85
CA ALA A 312 -6.89 13.13 17.61
C ALA A 312 -8.10 13.37 16.69
N VAL A 313 -7.89 14.01 15.53
CA VAL A 313 -8.95 14.18 14.52
C VAL A 313 -9.45 12.83 14.01
N LEU A 314 -8.56 11.87 13.73
CA LEU A 314 -8.96 10.53 13.33
C LEU A 314 -9.80 9.79 14.37
N ALA A 315 -9.44 9.92 15.66
CA ALA A 315 -10.20 9.31 16.74
C ALA A 315 -11.63 9.86 16.79
N GLU A 316 -11.80 11.17 16.67
CA GLU A 316 -13.12 11.82 16.64
C GLU A 316 -13.92 11.47 15.37
N LEU A 317 -13.26 11.33 14.22
CA LEU A 317 -13.89 10.86 12.98
C LEU A 317 -14.39 9.42 13.07
N ALA A 318 -13.75 8.56 13.87
CA ALA A 318 -14.22 7.19 14.07
C ALA A 318 -15.50 7.12 14.91
N GLU A 319 -15.78 8.15 15.72
CA GLU A 319 -16.99 8.28 16.53
C GLU A 319 -18.13 9.00 15.80
N LEU A 320 -17.84 9.59 14.64
CA LEU A 320 -18.81 10.30 13.83
C LEU A 320 -19.83 9.33 13.23
N THR A 321 -21.08 9.47 13.69
CA THR A 321 -22.20 8.67 13.18
C THR A 321 -22.97 9.43 12.11
N ALA A 322 -23.35 8.75 11.03
CA ALA A 322 -24.22 9.27 9.96
C ALA A 322 -25.63 9.72 10.44
N THR A 323 -25.99 9.46 11.71
CA THR A 323 -27.27 9.87 12.32
C THR A 323 -27.27 11.31 12.85
N THR A 324 -26.13 12.01 12.82
CA THR A 324 -26.04 13.42 13.25
C THR A 324 -26.77 14.33 12.25
N PRO A 325 -27.65 15.26 12.70
CA PRO A 325 -28.31 16.20 11.79
C PRO A 325 -27.32 17.01 10.94
N GLY A 326 -27.58 17.17 9.64
CA GLY A 326 -26.62 17.72 8.67
C GLY A 326 -25.98 19.07 9.04
N LYS A 327 -26.72 19.97 9.71
CA LYS A 327 -26.18 21.25 10.19
C LYS A 327 -25.18 21.08 11.35
N ALA A 328 -25.47 20.17 12.29
CA ALA A 328 -24.58 19.86 13.39
C ALA A 328 -23.34 19.09 12.90
N LEU A 329 -23.56 18.15 11.99
CA LEU A 329 -22.51 17.39 11.32
C LEU A 329 -21.53 18.32 10.59
N ARG A 330 -22.04 19.27 9.82
CA ARG A 330 -21.20 20.26 9.13
C ARG A 330 -20.36 21.09 10.10
N ALA A 331 -20.95 21.54 11.22
CA ALA A 331 -20.21 22.31 12.22
C ALA A 331 -19.04 21.50 12.81
N GLN A 332 -19.28 20.22 13.12
CA GLN A 332 -18.24 19.29 13.60
C GLN A 332 -17.15 19.08 12.55
N VAL A 333 -17.50 18.80 11.29
CA VAL A 333 -16.55 18.62 10.18
C VAL A 333 -15.70 19.89 9.99
N SER A 334 -16.30 21.07 10.07
CA SER A 334 -15.60 22.35 9.96
C SER A 334 -14.61 22.57 11.11
N GLU A 335 -14.99 22.22 12.34
CA GLU A 335 -14.12 22.30 13.52
C GLU A 335 -12.93 21.33 13.42
N LEU A 336 -13.19 20.08 13.02
CA LEU A 336 -12.14 19.08 12.79
C LEU A 336 -11.15 19.54 11.72
N ARG A 337 -11.65 20.11 10.61
CA ARG A 337 -10.81 20.68 9.55
C ARG A 337 -9.94 21.82 10.08
N ALA A 338 -10.48 22.72 10.91
CA ALA A 338 -9.75 23.87 11.43
C ALA A 338 -8.56 23.49 12.34
N ARG A 339 -8.55 22.27 12.88
CA ARG A 339 -7.45 21.75 13.71
C ARG A 339 -6.28 21.17 12.90
N LEU A 340 -6.47 20.92 11.61
CA LEU A 340 -5.42 20.39 10.74
C LEU A 340 -4.58 21.55 10.19
N ALA A 341 -3.26 21.47 10.36
CA ALA A 341 -2.34 22.47 9.84
C ALA A 341 -2.01 22.28 8.35
N GLY A 342 -2.19 21.06 7.82
CA GLY A 342 -1.80 20.67 6.46
C GLY A 342 -2.97 20.52 5.49
N ALA A 343 -2.66 20.57 4.20
CA ALA A 343 -3.60 20.29 3.10
C ALA A 343 -3.53 18.82 2.62
N GLY A 344 -3.28 17.91 3.56
CA GLY A 344 -3.15 16.47 3.30
C GLY A 344 -4.47 15.82 2.89
N PRO A 345 -4.46 14.53 2.50
CA PRO A 345 -5.68 13.84 2.07
C PRO A 345 -6.81 13.83 3.10
N LEU A 346 -6.50 13.80 4.41
CA LEU A 346 -7.50 13.94 5.46
C LEU A 346 -8.20 15.32 5.42
N ALA A 347 -7.41 16.39 5.30
CA ALA A 347 -7.95 17.75 5.18
C ALA A 347 -8.77 17.92 3.88
N GLN A 348 -8.34 17.29 2.78
CA GLN A 348 -9.07 17.29 1.50
C GLN A 348 -10.40 16.55 1.60
N ALA A 349 -10.45 15.42 2.31
CA ALA A 349 -11.69 14.67 2.53
C ALA A 349 -12.68 15.49 3.40
N LEU A 350 -12.19 16.09 4.49
CA LEU A 350 -12.98 17.01 5.32
C LEU A 350 -13.51 18.21 4.53
N GLU A 351 -12.68 18.82 3.68
CA GLU A 351 -13.08 19.93 2.82
C GLU A 351 -14.15 19.52 1.80
N ALA A 352 -13.97 18.38 1.12
CA ALA A 352 -14.94 17.88 0.15
C ALA A 352 -16.29 17.59 0.84
N TYR A 353 -16.26 17.01 2.03
CA TYR A 353 -17.48 16.71 2.79
C TYR A 353 -18.18 17.96 3.34
N ASP A 354 -17.42 18.93 3.89
CA ASP A 354 -17.99 20.22 4.32
C ASP A 354 -18.63 20.97 3.14
N LEU A 355 -17.97 21.01 1.98
CA LEU A 355 -18.52 21.64 0.78
C LEU A 355 -19.82 20.95 0.31
N TYR A 356 -19.87 19.63 0.38
CA TYR A 356 -21.05 18.85 0.01
C TYR A 356 -22.23 19.16 0.96
N LEU A 357 -21.99 19.13 2.28
CA LEU A 357 -23.00 19.50 3.28
C LEU A 357 -23.42 20.98 3.18
N ALA A 358 -22.50 21.87 2.79
CA ALA A 358 -22.78 23.29 2.59
C ALA A 358 -23.79 23.56 1.47
N GLN A 359 -23.85 22.67 0.47
CA GLN A 359 -24.80 22.74 -0.64
C GLN A 359 -26.21 22.23 -0.25
N GLY A 360 -26.38 21.75 0.99
CA GLY A 360 -27.67 21.29 1.50
C GLY A 360 -28.03 19.87 1.09
N PHE A 361 -27.07 19.09 0.60
CA PHE A 361 -27.28 17.67 0.32
C PHE A 361 -27.33 16.84 1.61
N ASP A 362 -28.12 15.77 1.58
CA ASP A 362 -28.14 14.76 2.64
C ASP A 362 -26.77 14.06 2.73
N PRO A 363 -26.31 13.65 3.92
CA PRO A 363 -25.02 12.97 4.08
C PRO A 363 -24.80 11.85 3.06
N ASP A 364 -23.80 12.02 2.19
CA ASP A 364 -23.43 11.01 1.22
C ASP A 364 -22.54 9.94 1.85
N LYS A 365 -22.88 8.68 1.62
CA LYS A 365 -22.18 7.54 2.22
C LYS A 365 -20.77 7.40 1.66
N GLU A 366 -20.57 7.60 0.35
CA GLU A 366 -19.25 7.41 -0.27
C GLU A 366 -18.25 8.45 0.23
N LEU A 367 -18.68 9.72 0.32
CA LEU A 367 -17.91 10.79 0.93
C LEU A 367 -17.62 10.56 2.42
N HIS A 368 -18.60 10.05 3.17
CA HIS A 368 -18.40 9.70 4.57
C HIS A 368 -17.38 8.56 4.71
N ASP A 369 -17.46 7.53 3.86
CA ASP A 369 -16.51 6.42 3.84
C ASP A 369 -15.10 6.94 3.51
N LEU A 370 -14.94 7.86 2.55
CA LEU A 370 -13.64 8.51 2.27
C LEU A 370 -13.08 9.28 3.48
N LEU A 371 -13.94 9.89 4.28
CA LEU A 371 -13.56 10.64 5.47
C LEU A 371 -13.14 9.72 6.63
N CYS A 372 -13.73 8.55 6.77
CA CYS A 372 -13.52 7.66 7.91
C CYS A 372 -12.47 6.56 7.65
N THR A 373 -11.84 6.53 6.49
CA THR A 373 -10.96 5.42 6.06
C THR A 373 -9.48 5.82 5.99
N HIS A 374 -8.96 6.44 7.06
CA HIS A 374 -7.55 6.77 7.22
C HIS A 374 -6.82 5.74 8.08
N ILE A 375 -5.48 5.72 8.03
CA ILE A 375 -4.65 4.76 8.77
C ILE A 375 -3.63 5.48 9.65
N ALA A 376 -3.58 5.08 10.91
CA ALA A 376 -2.48 5.39 11.82
C ALA A 376 -1.43 4.27 11.75
N VAL A 377 -0.15 4.65 11.62
CA VAL A 377 0.97 3.70 11.60
C VAL A 377 1.96 4.00 12.72
N THR A 378 2.53 2.93 13.28
CA THR A 378 3.49 3.00 14.39
C THR A 378 4.90 3.33 13.91
N GLY A 379 5.25 2.97 12.68
CA GLY A 379 6.56 3.32 12.12
C GLY A 379 6.64 4.82 11.84
N GLY A 380 7.55 5.49 12.54
CA GLY A 380 7.82 6.91 12.33
C GLY A 380 8.38 7.21 10.95
N GLY A 381 8.24 8.46 10.51
CA GLY A 381 8.77 8.94 9.22
C GLY A 381 10.30 8.98 9.18
N GLN A 382 10.84 9.44 8.05
CA GLN A 382 12.29 9.53 7.79
C GLN A 382 13.07 10.13 8.96
N SER A 383 12.63 11.27 9.50
CA SER A 383 13.29 11.95 10.61
C SER A 383 13.39 11.10 11.89
N ALA A 384 12.35 10.32 12.22
CA ALA A 384 12.35 9.43 13.38
C ALA A 384 13.37 8.29 13.20
N ILE A 385 13.42 7.69 12.00
CA ILE A 385 14.41 6.66 11.66
C ILE A 385 15.83 7.23 11.77
N ARG A 386 16.07 8.43 11.23
CA ARG A 386 17.37 9.11 11.30
C ARG A 386 17.80 9.42 12.74
N GLY A 387 16.88 9.88 13.58
CA GLY A 387 17.15 10.10 15.01
C GLY A 387 17.59 8.82 15.73
N ARG A 388 16.91 7.69 15.47
CA ARG A 388 17.30 6.39 16.04
C ARG A 388 18.67 5.92 15.55
N GLN A 389 18.95 6.05 14.25
CA GLN A 389 20.26 5.70 13.69
C GLN A 389 21.39 6.55 14.29
N ALA A 390 21.21 7.87 14.40
CA ALA A 390 22.19 8.77 14.98
C ALA A 390 22.48 8.42 16.45
N ARG A 391 21.45 8.19 17.27
CA ARG A 391 21.61 7.75 18.67
C ARG A 391 22.33 6.41 18.78
N TYR A 392 21.99 5.45 17.93
CA TYR A 392 22.67 4.15 17.91
C TYR A 392 24.16 4.28 17.56
N ILE A 393 24.49 5.08 16.55
CA ILE A 393 25.89 5.37 16.19
C ILE A 393 26.65 6.01 17.36
N VAL A 394 26.08 7.00 18.04
CA VAL A 394 26.69 7.63 19.22
C VAL A 394 26.98 6.60 20.32
N SER A 395 26.05 5.67 20.58
CA SER A 395 26.26 4.58 21.55
C SER A 395 27.44 3.71 21.17
N MET A 396 27.51 3.28 19.91
CA MET A 396 28.57 2.39 19.41
C MET A 396 29.94 3.07 19.39
N LEU A 397 30.01 4.36 19.07
CA LEU A 397 31.27 5.12 19.15
C LEU A 397 31.81 5.19 20.57
N ARG A 398 30.95 5.36 21.60
CA ARG A 398 31.38 5.36 23.01
C ARG A 398 31.95 4.02 23.43
N GLU A 399 31.33 2.92 23.00
CA GLU A 399 31.82 1.57 23.28
C GLU A 399 33.19 1.34 22.62
N LEU A 400 33.38 1.81 21.38
CA LEU A 400 34.66 1.73 20.68
C LEU A 400 35.75 2.60 21.32
N GLU A 401 35.44 3.83 21.76
CA GLU A 401 36.37 4.69 22.51
C GLU A 401 36.82 4.05 23.83
N ALA A 402 35.94 3.31 24.49
CA ALA A 402 36.28 2.60 25.72
C ALA A 402 37.16 1.36 25.46
N ALA A 403 36.95 0.68 24.34
CA ALA A 403 37.67 -0.55 23.98
C ALA A 403 39.02 -0.30 23.30
N CYS A 404 39.12 0.79 22.53
CA CYS A 404 40.28 1.14 21.72
C CYS A 404 40.73 2.55 22.10
N ALA A 405 42.03 2.76 22.35
CA ALA A 405 42.60 4.07 22.68
C ALA A 405 42.60 5.09 21.48
N GLY A 406 41.61 5.00 20.59
CA GLY A 406 41.39 5.91 19.47
C GLY A 406 40.50 7.09 19.86
N SER A 407 40.62 8.20 19.12
CA SER A 407 39.79 9.40 19.31
C SER A 407 38.68 9.44 18.27
N PHE A 408 37.42 9.24 18.69
CA PHE A 408 36.23 9.36 17.86
C PHE A 408 35.42 10.63 18.17
N GLY A 409 35.98 11.56 18.95
CA GLY A 409 35.28 12.75 19.47
C GLY A 409 34.54 13.56 18.39
N THR A 410 35.18 13.88 17.26
CA THR A 410 34.55 14.62 16.16
C THR A 410 33.35 13.89 15.55
N ALA A 411 33.45 12.57 15.36
CA ALA A 411 32.34 11.76 14.84
C ALA A 411 31.18 11.74 15.85
N ARG A 412 31.50 11.49 17.13
CA ARG A 412 30.52 11.44 18.22
C ARG A 412 29.75 12.75 18.36
N ASP A 413 30.45 13.89 18.38
CA ASP A 413 29.83 15.21 18.51
C ASP A 413 28.97 15.54 17.29
N THR A 414 29.33 15.03 16.11
CA THR A 414 28.54 15.22 14.89
C THR A 414 27.25 14.41 14.91
N TYR A 415 27.32 13.12 15.24
CA TYR A 415 26.13 12.27 15.36
C TYR A 415 25.25 12.63 16.56
N GLN A 416 25.82 13.21 17.62
CA GLN A 416 25.05 13.73 18.74
C GLN A 416 24.21 14.95 18.34
N ARG A 417 24.79 15.90 17.60
CA ARG A 417 24.01 17.03 17.03
C ARG A 417 22.89 16.56 16.11
N LEU A 418 23.14 15.54 15.29
CA LEU A 418 22.09 14.94 14.46
C LEU A 418 20.98 14.30 15.30
N ALA A 419 21.33 13.54 16.34
CA ALA A 419 20.35 12.95 17.23
C ALA A 419 19.48 14.01 17.93
N GLU A 420 20.07 15.13 18.34
CA GLU A 420 19.37 16.27 18.93
C GLU A 420 18.46 16.97 17.91
N GLN A 421 18.94 17.17 16.68
CA GLN A 421 18.14 17.72 15.58
C GLN A 421 16.88 16.89 15.31
N PHE A 422 16.98 15.56 15.40
CA PHE A 422 15.86 14.63 15.18
C PHE A 422 15.08 14.27 16.45
N ALA A 423 15.44 14.80 17.63
CA ALA A 423 14.83 14.42 18.90
C ALA A 423 13.33 14.78 19.00
N ALA A 424 12.89 15.81 18.29
CA ALA A 424 11.49 16.22 18.25
C ALA A 424 10.58 15.28 17.42
N ALA A 425 11.17 14.36 16.64
CA ALA A 425 10.45 13.48 15.73
C ALA A 425 10.30 12.04 16.25
N ASP A 426 10.84 11.71 17.42
CA ASP A 426 10.71 10.38 18.02
C ASP A 426 9.47 10.34 18.93
N PRO A 427 8.41 9.60 18.57
CA PRO A 427 7.25 9.50 19.44
C PRO A 427 7.65 8.75 20.73
N PRO A 428 7.14 9.17 21.92
CA PRO A 428 7.18 8.30 23.09
C PRO A 428 6.48 6.97 22.76
N GLU A 429 6.88 5.85 23.38
CA GLU A 429 6.21 4.55 23.24
C GLU A 429 4.69 4.74 23.35
N LEU A 430 3.99 4.57 22.23
CA LEU A 430 2.57 4.84 22.13
C LEU A 430 1.78 3.63 22.62
N VAL A 431 0.92 3.88 23.61
CA VAL A 431 -0.17 2.99 24.00
C VAL A 431 -1.07 2.81 22.79
N VAL A 432 -1.13 1.59 22.25
CA VAL A 432 -2.01 1.22 21.14
C VAL A 432 -3.45 1.51 21.54
N VAL A 433 -4.04 2.56 20.96
CA VAL A 433 -5.50 2.74 21.00
C VAL A 433 -6.08 1.74 20.00
N PRO A 434 -6.90 0.77 20.43
CA PRO A 434 -7.52 -0.16 19.50
C PRO A 434 -8.39 0.63 18.53
N VAL A 435 -8.10 0.52 17.24
CA VAL A 435 -9.04 0.91 16.19
C VAL A 435 -10.35 0.19 16.49
N PRO A 436 -11.50 0.89 16.60
CA PRO A 436 -12.78 0.23 16.76
C PRO A 436 -12.89 -0.78 15.64
N ARG A 437 -13.06 -2.07 15.98
CA ARG A 437 -13.50 -3.05 14.99
C ARG A 437 -14.78 -2.46 14.41
N GLN A 438 -14.74 -1.96 13.16
CA GLN A 438 -15.95 -1.91 12.38
C GLN A 438 -16.52 -3.32 12.48
N ALA A 439 -17.71 -3.42 13.07
CA ALA A 439 -18.45 -4.67 13.01
C ALA A 439 -18.38 -5.11 11.55
N PRO A 440 -17.95 -6.36 11.27
CA PRO A 440 -17.99 -6.85 9.90
C PRO A 440 -19.37 -6.50 9.36
N ALA A 441 -19.42 -5.82 8.20
CA ALA A 441 -20.67 -5.57 7.51
C ALA A 441 -21.47 -6.85 7.65
N ALA A 442 -22.66 -6.74 8.26
CA ALA A 442 -23.47 -7.91 8.59
C ALA A 442 -23.41 -8.85 7.40
N GLU A 443 -22.81 -10.04 7.60
CA GLU A 443 -22.85 -11.07 6.57
C GLU A 443 -24.32 -11.10 6.12
N PRO A 444 -24.63 -11.00 4.81
CA PRO A 444 -25.99 -11.24 4.37
C PRO A 444 -26.37 -12.56 5.01
N GLU A 445 -27.39 -12.54 5.89
CA GLU A 445 -27.75 -13.68 6.75
C GLU A 445 -27.52 -14.93 5.94
N ARG A 446 -26.46 -15.70 6.26
CA ARG A 446 -26.26 -16.97 5.58
C ARG A 446 -27.57 -17.70 5.83
N PRO A 447 -28.35 -18.03 4.79
CA PRO A 447 -29.60 -18.73 5.00
C PRO A 447 -29.21 -19.96 5.80
N SER A 448 -29.86 -20.14 6.97
CA SER A 448 -29.62 -21.29 7.82
C SER A 448 -29.57 -22.51 6.92
N LEU A 449 -28.42 -23.20 6.86
CA LEU A 449 -28.20 -24.31 5.92
C LEU A 449 -29.25 -25.43 6.08
N LEU A 450 -29.99 -25.38 7.20
CA LEU A 450 -31.09 -26.24 7.58
C LEU A 450 -32.19 -25.39 8.23
N LYS A 451 -33.41 -25.40 7.68
CA LYS A 451 -34.61 -24.81 8.30
C LYS A 451 -35.61 -25.91 8.62
N TYR A 452 -35.93 -26.06 9.90
CA TYR A 452 -36.94 -27.01 10.38
C TYR A 452 -38.23 -26.28 10.71
N THR A 453 -39.33 -26.73 10.11
CA THR A 453 -40.67 -26.22 10.44
C THR A 453 -41.54 -27.38 10.88
N ARG A 454 -42.14 -27.25 12.06
CA ARG A 454 -43.14 -28.19 12.59
C ARG A 454 -44.48 -27.50 12.64
N SER A 455 -45.48 -28.09 12.00
CA SER A 455 -46.86 -27.63 12.07
C SER A 455 -47.77 -28.76 12.53
N THR A 456 -48.88 -28.41 13.16
CA THR A 456 -49.91 -29.37 13.57
C THR A 456 -51.24 -28.87 13.01
N ALA A 457 -51.85 -29.67 12.15
CA ALA A 457 -53.15 -29.39 11.57
C ALA A 457 -54.25 -29.48 12.64
N ARG A 458 -55.40 -28.86 12.37
CA ARG A 458 -56.53 -28.80 13.32
C ARG A 458 -57.13 -30.18 13.65
N ASP A 459 -56.88 -31.18 12.82
CA ASP A 459 -57.28 -32.58 13.04
C ASP A 459 -56.28 -33.38 13.89
N GLY A 460 -55.20 -32.74 14.35
CA GLY A 460 -54.16 -33.37 15.17
C GLY A 460 -52.98 -33.94 14.38
N THR A 461 -53.03 -33.90 13.05
CA THR A 461 -51.97 -34.41 12.17
C THR A 461 -50.73 -33.52 12.30
N ARG A 462 -49.56 -34.12 12.57
CA ARG A 462 -48.28 -33.41 12.69
C ARG A 462 -47.52 -33.50 11.38
N SER A 463 -47.15 -32.35 10.82
CA SER A 463 -46.30 -32.26 9.64
C SER A 463 -44.96 -31.61 10.02
N GLU A 464 -43.88 -32.25 9.60
CA GLU A 464 -42.50 -31.83 9.84
C GLU A 464 -41.82 -31.63 8.48
N SER A 465 -41.34 -30.42 8.20
CA SER A 465 -40.66 -30.08 6.93
C SER A 465 -39.27 -29.54 7.19
N TRP A 466 -38.30 -30.05 6.45
CA TRP A 466 -36.90 -29.62 6.47
C TRP A 466 -36.55 -28.99 5.12
N GLU A 467 -36.00 -27.78 5.14
CA GLU A 467 -35.46 -27.11 3.96
C GLU A 467 -33.94 -27.05 4.12
N ILE A 468 -33.19 -27.67 3.20
CA ILE A 468 -31.74 -27.83 3.28
C ILE A 468 -31.11 -27.15 2.07
N HIS A 469 -30.33 -26.09 2.29
CA HIS A 469 -29.73 -25.29 1.20
C HIS A 469 -28.32 -25.77 0.81
N ASP A 470 -27.75 -26.71 1.56
CA ASP A 470 -26.48 -27.38 1.27
C ASP A 470 -26.70 -28.76 0.60
N PRO A 471 -26.24 -28.97 -0.64
CA PRO A 471 -26.42 -30.24 -1.36
C PRO A 471 -25.75 -31.45 -0.71
N ASP A 472 -24.64 -31.26 0.01
CA ASP A 472 -23.92 -32.36 0.66
C ASP A 472 -24.59 -32.72 1.99
N LEU A 473 -25.05 -31.72 2.75
CA LEU A 473 -25.86 -31.93 3.96
C LEU A 473 -27.21 -32.59 3.63
N ALA A 474 -27.83 -32.21 2.50
CA ALA A 474 -29.06 -32.84 2.02
C ALA A 474 -28.86 -34.32 1.70
N ARG A 475 -27.72 -34.69 1.09
CA ARG A 475 -27.39 -36.10 0.83
C ARG A 475 -27.15 -36.89 2.11
N GLU A 476 -26.52 -36.28 3.11
CA GLU A 476 -26.29 -36.94 4.41
C GLU A 476 -27.59 -37.12 5.20
N PHE A 477 -28.47 -36.12 5.21
CA PHE A 477 -29.80 -36.20 5.82
C PHE A 477 -30.68 -37.27 5.16
N LEU A 478 -30.72 -37.33 3.82
CA LEU A 478 -31.47 -38.37 3.12
C LEU A 478 -30.96 -39.79 3.41
N ARG A 479 -29.67 -39.94 3.75
CA ARG A 479 -29.08 -41.22 4.16
C ARG A 479 -29.39 -41.60 5.60
N SER A 480 -29.69 -40.62 6.47
CA SER A 480 -30.00 -40.85 7.89
C SER A 480 -31.49 -41.10 8.14
N LEU A 481 -32.36 -40.81 7.16
CA LEU A 481 -33.77 -41.16 7.23
C LEU A 481 -33.94 -42.69 7.23
N PRO A 482 -34.73 -43.26 8.16
CA PRO A 482 -34.97 -44.69 8.22
C PRO A 482 -35.66 -45.16 6.92
N THR A 483 -35.05 -46.13 6.24
CA THR A 483 -35.66 -46.75 5.06
C THR A 483 -36.92 -47.52 5.45
N LYS A 484 -37.99 -47.39 4.65
CA LYS A 484 -39.29 -48.05 4.81
C LYS A 484 -39.13 -49.58 4.84
N THR A 485 -38.75 -50.12 5.99
CA THR A 485 -38.92 -51.54 6.34
C THR A 485 -39.36 -51.75 7.79
N ASP A 486 -39.32 -50.71 8.65
CA ASP A 486 -39.59 -50.88 10.10
C ASP A 486 -40.71 -50.01 10.70
N ARG A 487 -41.62 -49.44 9.89
CA ARG A 487 -42.84 -48.82 10.44
C ARG A 487 -44.07 -49.26 9.68
N GLY A 488 -44.97 -49.93 10.41
CA GLY A 488 -46.27 -50.37 9.94
C GLY A 488 -47.10 -49.21 9.41
N ALA A 489 -47.95 -49.56 8.45
CA ALA A 489 -48.87 -48.67 7.76
C ALA A 489 -49.63 -47.76 8.72
N GLY A 490 -49.52 -46.46 8.50
CA GLY A 490 -50.23 -45.42 9.24
C GLY A 490 -49.61 -44.07 8.96
N ASP A 491 -50.25 -43.35 8.05
CA ASP A 491 -50.15 -41.91 7.80
C ASP A 491 -48.95 -41.42 6.97
N GLU A 492 -49.26 -40.97 5.75
CA GLU A 492 -48.41 -40.14 4.88
C GLU A 492 -48.49 -38.67 5.26
#